data_AF-A0AAJ1U2P4-F1
#
_entry.id   AF-A0AAJ1U2P4-F1
#
_cell.length_a   1.000
_cell.length_b   1.000
_cell.length_c   1.000
_cell.angle_alpha   90.00
_cell.angle_beta   90.00
_cell.angle_gamma   90.00
#
_symmetry.space_group_name_H-M   'P 1'
#
loop_
_entity.id
_entity.type
_entity.pdbx_description
1 polymer ?
#
loop_
_entity_poly.entity_id
_entity_poly.type
_entity_poly.pdbx_seq_one_letter_code
_entity_poly.pdbx_strand_id
1 'polypeptide(L)'
;MTETPELSNDNKTLTLVYSEPFADWEVALDFGVPAHVTAMKGLGIEDPQEAKDAFVEAVQNNDAAALSPIAEFWNTGYDFTSLPDDELLYLSSGAYEMTDFVEGEYVTLTANPDYDGERPASINEVTVTYNEDPLAQVQQLQNGELDLFGPQATTDVVEALEAVDQAEIETGVDATYEHIDLVQDNGGPFDPAAYGGDAETALQVRQAFLTAYPRKDIVDTLIKPINPDAEVRNSFLVTPGAPAYDAVSEAGGMQEAYGDGDAEAAAQILDDAGVEGPIDVRVLIPADNQRRSDQFDIVQPILAEAGFNLIADRRGTWGEDLGDGTYDAVSFGWQSTSTAVTESQATYVTGGLNNLIGYSNPEVDELFDELAVTSEASEQESIQEEIEALLVEDAIGSTVFQFPAVVAYNKEVIGNVTAAPLNPTIFYGYWNWTGPEEE
;
A
#
# COMPACT_ATOMS: atom_id res chain seq x y z
N MET A 1 -12.23 6.46 -18.87
CA MET A 1 -13.57 6.34 -19.51
C MET A 1 -14.00 7.70 -19.99
N THR A 2 -14.54 7.83 -21.19
CA THR A 2 -14.76 9.14 -21.84
C THR A 2 -16.21 9.40 -22.24
N GLU A 3 -17.05 8.38 -22.17
CA GLU A 3 -18.50 8.50 -22.35
C GLU A 3 -19.21 7.90 -21.13
N THR A 4 -20.46 8.30 -20.92
CA THR A 4 -21.29 7.73 -19.87
C THR A 4 -21.53 6.24 -20.15
N PRO A 5 -21.38 5.34 -19.15
CA PRO A 5 -21.64 3.92 -19.34
C PRO A 5 -23.05 3.63 -19.85
N GLU A 6 -23.17 2.66 -20.75
CA GLU A 6 -24.46 2.19 -21.25
C GLU A 6 -24.84 0.85 -20.62
N LEU A 7 -26.07 0.75 -20.12
CA LEU A 7 -26.65 -0.50 -19.63
C LEU A 7 -27.54 -1.14 -20.70
N SER A 8 -27.47 -2.46 -20.80
CA SER A 8 -28.43 -3.24 -21.60
C SER A 8 -29.84 -3.13 -21.03
N ASN A 9 -30.86 -3.39 -21.87
CA ASN A 9 -32.27 -3.36 -21.46
C ASN A 9 -32.62 -4.33 -20.31
N ASP A 10 -31.84 -5.40 -20.12
CA ASP A 10 -32.01 -6.36 -19.03
C ASP A 10 -31.14 -6.05 -17.80
N ASN A 11 -30.36 -4.95 -17.85
CA ASN A 11 -29.42 -4.51 -16.82
C ASN A 11 -28.33 -5.55 -16.46
N LYS A 12 -28.01 -6.45 -17.39
CA LYS A 12 -26.99 -7.52 -17.19
C LYS A 12 -25.72 -7.29 -18.00
N THR A 13 -25.61 -6.19 -18.72
CA THR A 13 -24.42 -5.84 -19.48
C THR A 13 -24.15 -4.35 -19.33
N LEU A 14 -22.91 -4.03 -18.96
CA LEU A 14 -22.37 -2.68 -18.87
C LEU A 14 -21.39 -2.49 -20.02
N THR A 15 -21.56 -1.42 -20.80
CA THR A 15 -20.63 -1.03 -21.85
C THR A 15 -19.87 0.21 -21.40
N LEU A 16 -18.54 0.08 -21.31
CA LEU A 16 -17.63 1.18 -21.02
C LEU A 16 -16.95 1.60 -22.32
N VAL A 17 -16.96 2.90 -22.61
CA VAL A 17 -16.34 3.46 -23.82
C VAL A 17 -15.19 4.39 -23.41
N TYR A 18 -14.04 4.15 -24.03
CA TYR A 18 -12.84 4.98 -23.93
C TYR A 18 -12.55 5.56 -25.32
N SER A 19 -12.38 6.88 -25.40
CA SER A 19 -12.11 7.60 -26.66
C SER A 19 -10.68 7.40 -27.14
N GLU A 20 -9.82 6.96 -26.23
CA GLU A 20 -8.42 6.59 -26.44
C GLU A 20 -8.19 5.24 -25.76
N PRO A 21 -7.17 4.45 -26.16
CA PRO A 21 -6.82 3.24 -25.43
C PRO A 21 -6.54 3.57 -23.96
N PHE A 22 -6.85 2.64 -23.05
CA PHE A 22 -6.49 2.75 -21.65
C PHE A 22 -5.82 1.45 -21.24
N ALA A 23 -4.55 1.51 -20.81
CA ALA A 23 -3.71 0.35 -20.56
C ALA A 23 -4.36 -0.63 -19.57
N ASP A 24 -4.94 -0.10 -18.50
CA ASP A 24 -5.41 -0.89 -17.35
C ASP A 24 -6.93 -1.15 -17.37
N TRP A 25 -7.57 -1.09 -18.54
CA TRP A 25 -9.02 -1.23 -18.66
C TRP A 25 -9.57 -2.55 -18.09
N GLU A 26 -8.78 -3.63 -18.07
CA GLU A 26 -9.18 -4.95 -17.55
C GLU A 26 -9.38 -4.96 -16.03
N VAL A 27 -8.68 -4.07 -15.31
CA VAL A 27 -8.70 -3.97 -13.83
C VAL A 27 -9.31 -2.66 -13.33
N ALA A 28 -9.79 -1.81 -14.25
CA ALA A 28 -10.31 -0.48 -13.95
C ALA A 28 -11.69 -0.47 -13.26
N LEU A 29 -12.42 -1.58 -13.29
CA LEU A 29 -13.78 -1.66 -12.79
C LEU A 29 -13.82 -2.39 -11.45
N ASP A 30 -14.17 -1.64 -10.40
CA ASP A 30 -14.46 -2.17 -9.07
C ASP A 30 -15.88 -1.80 -8.63
N PHE A 31 -16.46 -2.58 -7.72
CA PHE A 31 -17.83 -2.44 -7.24
C PHE A 31 -17.84 -2.25 -5.71
N GLY A 32 -17.97 -1.00 -5.26
CA GLY A 32 -17.85 -0.67 -3.83
C GLY A 32 -19.15 -0.75 -3.02
N VAL A 33 -20.24 -0.12 -3.48
CA VAL A 33 -21.45 0.09 -2.66
C VAL A 33 -22.75 -0.01 -3.46
N PRO A 34 -23.89 -0.36 -2.83
CA PRO A 34 -25.18 -0.45 -3.52
C PRO A 34 -25.69 0.91 -4.00
N ALA A 35 -25.61 1.16 -5.32
CA ALA A 35 -26.01 2.42 -5.94
C ALA A 35 -27.43 2.88 -5.57
N HIS A 36 -28.38 1.95 -5.41
CA HIS A 36 -29.75 2.28 -4.99
C HIS A 36 -29.80 2.84 -3.57
N VAL A 37 -29.05 2.28 -2.61
CA VAL A 37 -28.98 2.83 -1.24
C VAL A 37 -28.29 4.18 -1.24
N THR A 38 -27.15 4.32 -1.94
CA THR A 38 -26.42 5.60 -2.03
C THR A 38 -27.35 6.69 -2.57
N ALA A 39 -28.14 6.37 -3.60
CA ALA A 39 -29.14 7.28 -4.16
C ALA A 39 -30.32 7.56 -3.22
N MET A 40 -30.86 6.53 -2.54
CA MET A 40 -31.92 6.70 -1.54
C MET A 40 -31.51 7.68 -0.46
N LYS A 41 -30.29 7.52 0.07
CA LYS A 41 -29.75 8.34 1.16
C LYS A 41 -29.39 9.74 0.71
N GLY A 42 -28.72 9.88 -0.44
CA GLY A 42 -28.37 11.18 -1.00
C GLY A 42 -29.60 11.99 -1.42
N LEU A 43 -30.60 11.37 -2.06
CA LEU A 43 -31.77 12.07 -2.60
C LEU A 43 -32.97 12.12 -1.64
N GLY A 44 -32.94 11.36 -0.54
CA GLY A 44 -34.09 11.21 0.37
C GLY A 44 -35.26 10.46 -0.27
N ILE A 45 -34.97 9.51 -1.17
CA ILE A 45 -35.96 8.65 -1.83
C ILE A 45 -36.08 7.34 -1.02
N GLU A 46 -37.31 6.91 -0.73
CA GLU A 46 -37.56 5.68 0.04
C GLU A 46 -37.67 4.41 -0.82
N ASP A 47 -38.10 4.53 -2.08
CA ASP A 47 -38.24 3.39 -2.98
C ASP A 47 -36.91 3.08 -3.69
N PRO A 48 -36.35 1.86 -3.58
CA PRO A 48 -35.07 1.50 -4.18
C PRO A 48 -35.04 1.61 -5.71
N GLN A 49 -36.16 1.31 -6.37
CA GLN A 49 -36.24 1.34 -7.82
C GLN A 49 -36.32 2.78 -8.33
N GLU A 50 -37.11 3.64 -7.68
CA GLU A 50 -37.14 5.08 -7.94
C GLU A 50 -35.77 5.72 -7.72
N ALA A 51 -35.07 5.39 -6.64
CA ALA A 51 -33.75 5.92 -6.35
C ALA A 51 -32.71 5.50 -7.39
N LYS A 52 -32.74 4.23 -7.80
CA LYS A 52 -31.88 3.72 -8.88
C LYS A 52 -32.14 4.45 -10.20
N ASP A 53 -33.40 4.62 -10.58
CA ASP A 53 -33.76 5.28 -11.83
C ASP A 53 -33.36 6.77 -11.79
N ALA A 54 -33.55 7.44 -10.65
CA ALA A 54 -33.11 8.82 -10.44
C ALA A 54 -31.58 8.95 -10.54
N PHE A 55 -30.81 7.99 -9.99
CA PHE A 55 -29.36 7.99 -10.12
C PHE A 55 -28.90 7.79 -11.57
N VAL A 56 -29.49 6.82 -12.28
CA VAL A 56 -29.18 6.59 -13.71
C VAL A 56 -29.50 7.84 -14.53
N GLU A 57 -30.65 8.47 -14.30
CA GLU A 57 -31.02 9.72 -14.98
C GLU A 57 -30.05 10.85 -14.65
N ALA A 58 -29.67 11.01 -13.38
CA ALA A 58 -28.72 12.03 -12.95
C ALA A 58 -27.35 11.86 -13.63
N VAL A 59 -26.85 10.62 -13.73
CA VAL A 59 -25.60 10.30 -14.42
C VAL A 59 -25.71 10.57 -15.93
N GLN A 60 -26.76 10.08 -16.59
CA GLN A 60 -26.95 10.24 -18.04
C GLN A 60 -27.13 11.70 -18.48
N ASN A 61 -27.80 12.51 -17.65
CA ASN A 61 -28.04 13.92 -17.93
C ASN A 61 -26.94 14.85 -17.38
N ASN A 62 -25.92 14.31 -16.70
CA ASN A 62 -24.90 15.08 -15.99
C ASN A 62 -25.53 16.13 -15.03
N ASP A 63 -26.55 15.70 -14.27
CA ASP A 63 -27.27 16.56 -13.33
C ASP A 63 -26.48 16.74 -12.03
N ALA A 64 -25.61 17.74 -12.02
CA ALA A 64 -24.78 18.06 -10.85
C ALA A 64 -25.60 18.32 -9.57
N ALA A 65 -26.85 18.82 -9.68
CA ALA A 65 -27.66 19.10 -8.50
C ALA A 65 -28.17 17.82 -7.83
N ALA A 66 -28.50 16.80 -8.61
CA ALA A 66 -28.86 15.48 -8.11
C ALA A 66 -27.61 14.67 -7.70
N LEU A 67 -26.52 14.76 -8.45
CA LEU A 67 -25.28 14.02 -8.17
C LEU A 67 -24.56 14.51 -6.92
N SER A 68 -24.61 15.80 -6.59
CA SER A 68 -23.89 16.37 -5.44
C SER A 68 -24.22 15.69 -4.10
N PRO A 69 -25.49 15.56 -3.67
CA PRO A 69 -25.79 14.90 -2.39
C PRO A 69 -25.57 13.39 -2.44
N ILE A 70 -25.65 12.75 -3.62
CA ILE A 70 -25.29 11.34 -3.79
C ILE A 70 -23.79 11.14 -3.58
N ALA A 71 -22.96 12.01 -4.15
CA ALA A 71 -21.51 12.00 -3.97
C ALA A 71 -21.12 12.30 -2.52
N GLU A 72 -21.77 13.27 -1.86
CA GLU A 72 -21.55 13.54 -0.44
C GLU A 72 -21.82 12.30 0.43
N PHE A 73 -22.95 11.62 0.17
CA PHE A 73 -23.27 10.38 0.88
C PHE A 73 -22.32 9.23 0.51
N TRP A 74 -21.93 9.08 -0.75
CA TRP A 74 -20.96 8.07 -1.16
C TRP A 74 -19.62 8.21 -0.42
N ASN A 75 -19.15 9.45 -0.22
CA ASN A 75 -17.88 9.75 0.45
C ASN A 75 -17.91 9.53 1.97
N THR A 76 -19.08 9.60 2.62
CA THR A 76 -19.16 9.71 4.09
C THR A 76 -20.19 8.80 4.75
N GLY A 77 -21.17 8.31 4.01
CA GLY A 77 -22.33 7.59 4.52
C GLY A 77 -22.06 6.13 4.91
N TYR A 78 -20.93 5.60 4.47
CA TYR A 78 -20.47 4.23 4.76
C TYR A 78 -19.26 4.22 5.73
N ASP A 79 -18.85 5.39 6.24
CA ASP A 79 -17.78 5.53 7.21
C ASP A 79 -18.35 5.41 8.63
N PHE A 80 -18.36 4.18 9.16
CA PHE A 80 -18.84 3.86 10.51
C PHE A 80 -17.86 2.95 11.25
N THR A 81 -17.82 3.08 12.57
CA THR A 81 -16.93 2.28 13.45
C THR A 81 -17.70 1.28 14.33
N SER A 82 -19.02 1.19 14.17
CA SER A 82 -19.87 0.20 14.82
C SER A 82 -21.05 -0.14 13.91
N LEU A 83 -21.74 -1.26 14.17
CA LEU A 83 -22.86 -1.69 13.34
C LEU A 83 -23.98 -0.64 13.37
N PRO A 84 -24.33 -0.04 12.23
CA PRO A 84 -25.38 0.98 12.22
C PRO A 84 -26.76 0.33 12.39
N ASP A 85 -27.70 1.06 13.02
CA ASP A 85 -29.10 0.61 13.18
C ASP A 85 -29.83 0.39 11.82
N ASP A 86 -29.32 1.02 10.77
CA ASP A 86 -29.91 0.99 9.44
C ASP A 86 -29.24 -0.09 8.58
N GLU A 87 -29.95 -1.20 8.40
CA GLU A 87 -29.50 -2.37 7.64
C GLU A 87 -29.08 -2.04 6.19
N LEU A 88 -29.59 -0.95 5.62
CA LEU A 88 -29.23 -0.54 4.26
C LEU A 88 -27.75 -0.14 4.14
N LEU A 89 -27.11 0.26 5.24
CA LEU A 89 -25.74 0.77 5.24
C LEU A 89 -24.67 -0.33 5.16
N TYR A 90 -25.03 -1.60 5.32
CA TYR A 90 -24.09 -2.73 5.30
C TYR A 90 -24.61 -3.93 4.52
N LEU A 91 -25.42 -3.69 3.49
CA LEU A 91 -25.82 -4.74 2.55
C LEU A 91 -24.59 -5.35 1.88
N SER A 92 -24.62 -6.67 1.68
CA SER A 92 -23.55 -7.42 1.02
C SER A 92 -24.04 -8.12 -0.25
N SER A 93 -23.20 -8.14 -1.28
CA SER A 93 -23.31 -9.04 -2.43
C SER A 93 -22.24 -10.14 -2.41
N GLY A 94 -21.43 -10.19 -1.35
CA GLY A 94 -20.35 -11.14 -1.15
C GLY A 94 -20.79 -12.42 -0.45
N ALA A 95 -19.82 -13.32 -0.26
CA ALA A 95 -20.02 -14.61 0.40
C ALA A 95 -20.32 -14.51 1.90
N TYR A 96 -20.04 -13.37 2.52
CA TYR A 96 -20.32 -13.08 3.92
C TYR A 96 -21.12 -11.79 4.09
N GLU A 97 -21.89 -11.71 5.17
CA GLU A 97 -22.63 -10.54 5.63
C GLU A 97 -22.08 -10.10 6.99
N MET A 98 -21.95 -8.79 7.19
CA MET A 98 -21.64 -8.26 8.52
C MET A 98 -22.87 -8.34 9.41
N THR A 99 -22.73 -8.98 10.57
CA THR A 99 -23.82 -9.22 11.52
C THR A 99 -23.61 -8.56 12.88
N ASP A 100 -22.36 -8.24 13.23
CA ASP A 100 -22.04 -7.45 14.41
C ASP A 100 -20.75 -6.65 14.17
N PHE A 101 -20.66 -5.47 14.78
CA PHE A 101 -19.46 -4.62 14.73
C PHE A 101 -19.44 -3.72 15.95
N VAL A 102 -18.43 -3.94 16.80
CA VAL A 102 -18.16 -3.14 17.98
C VAL A 102 -16.81 -2.44 17.81
N GLU A 103 -16.85 -1.12 17.92
CA GLU A 103 -15.69 -0.23 17.74
C GLU A 103 -14.50 -0.66 18.59
N GLY A 104 -13.37 -0.93 17.92
CA GLY A 104 -12.12 -1.32 18.57
C GLY A 104 -12.13 -2.70 19.23
N GLU A 105 -13.22 -3.48 19.11
CA GLU A 105 -13.31 -4.82 19.69
C GLU A 105 -13.35 -5.89 18.61
N TYR A 106 -14.39 -5.92 17.76
CA TYR A 106 -14.55 -6.97 16.75
C TYR A 106 -15.52 -6.63 15.63
N VAL A 107 -15.41 -7.35 14.51
CA VAL A 107 -16.40 -7.46 13.43
C VAL A 107 -16.77 -8.94 13.24
N THR A 108 -18.06 -9.25 13.24
CA THR A 108 -18.56 -10.61 12.97
C THR A 108 -19.18 -10.67 11.58
N LEU A 109 -18.72 -11.64 10.80
CA LEU A 109 -19.16 -11.94 9.44
C LEU A 109 -19.79 -13.33 9.42
N THR A 110 -21.00 -13.48 8.88
CA THR A 110 -21.65 -14.79 8.70
C THR A 110 -21.84 -15.13 7.23
N ALA A 111 -21.82 -16.41 6.89
CA ALA A 111 -22.05 -16.87 5.53
C ALA A 111 -23.38 -16.31 4.99
N ASN A 112 -23.32 -15.68 3.82
CA ASN A 112 -24.48 -15.13 3.13
C ASN A 112 -25.28 -16.29 2.50
N PRO A 113 -26.51 -16.58 2.98
CA PRO A 113 -27.30 -17.69 2.45
C PRO A 113 -27.80 -17.45 1.01
N ASP A 114 -27.83 -16.20 0.56
CA ASP A 114 -28.29 -15.80 -0.77
C ASP A 114 -27.15 -15.67 -1.79
N TYR A 115 -25.89 -15.89 -1.39
CA TYR A 115 -24.75 -15.85 -2.29
C TYR A 115 -24.75 -17.05 -3.26
N ASP A 116 -24.75 -16.75 -4.57
CA ASP A 116 -24.79 -17.74 -5.65
C ASP A 116 -23.53 -17.73 -6.54
N GLY A 117 -22.50 -16.97 -6.16
CA GLY A 117 -21.24 -16.85 -6.89
C GLY A 117 -20.31 -18.06 -6.75
N GLU A 118 -19.20 -18.04 -7.48
CA GLU A 118 -18.27 -19.18 -7.60
C GLU A 118 -17.38 -19.41 -6.36
N ARG A 119 -17.35 -18.47 -5.41
CA ARG A 119 -16.48 -18.49 -4.22
C ARG A 119 -17.32 -18.39 -2.94
N PRO A 120 -18.09 -19.43 -2.58
CA PRO A 120 -18.94 -19.39 -1.40
C PRO A 120 -18.13 -19.34 -0.11
N ALA A 121 -18.77 -18.92 0.98
CA ALA A 121 -18.19 -19.06 2.31
C ALA A 121 -17.97 -20.54 2.63
N SER A 122 -16.77 -20.90 3.10
CA SER A 122 -16.47 -22.25 3.57
C SER A 122 -16.51 -22.38 5.09
N ILE A 123 -16.52 -21.25 5.81
CA ILE A 123 -16.71 -21.14 7.25
C ILE A 123 -18.03 -20.39 7.50
N ASN A 124 -18.83 -20.85 8.45
CA ASN A 124 -20.16 -20.27 8.70
C ASN A 124 -20.10 -18.88 9.34
N GLU A 125 -19.14 -18.65 10.24
CA GLU A 125 -18.99 -17.42 11.01
C GLU A 125 -17.50 -17.12 11.20
N VAL A 126 -17.11 -15.88 10.95
CA VAL A 126 -15.75 -15.36 11.15
C VAL A 126 -15.86 -14.14 12.04
N THR A 127 -15.15 -14.15 13.17
CA THR A 127 -15.02 -12.96 14.03
C THR A 127 -13.61 -12.42 13.92
N VAL A 128 -13.50 -11.19 13.41
CA VAL A 128 -12.25 -10.45 13.31
C VAL A 128 -12.09 -9.65 14.59
N THR A 129 -11.00 -9.85 15.32
CA THR A 129 -10.66 -9.10 16.54
C THR A 129 -9.43 -8.24 16.31
N TYR A 130 -9.28 -7.17 17.09
CA TYR A 130 -8.17 -6.23 16.94
C TYR A 130 -7.16 -6.36 18.08
N ASN A 131 -5.89 -6.58 17.74
CA ASN A 131 -4.76 -6.58 18.66
C ASN A 131 -3.51 -6.17 17.89
N GLU A 132 -2.84 -5.09 18.31
CA GLU A 132 -1.67 -4.55 17.61
C GLU A 132 -0.35 -5.18 18.08
N ASP A 133 -0.34 -5.93 19.19
CA ASP A 133 0.86 -6.59 19.70
C ASP A 133 0.98 -8.01 19.10
N PRO A 134 1.95 -8.26 18.20
CA PRO A 134 2.07 -9.55 17.54
C PRO A 134 2.48 -10.68 18.50
N LEU A 135 3.24 -10.40 19.56
CA LEU A 135 3.56 -11.42 20.58
C LEU A 135 2.34 -11.77 21.42
N ALA A 136 1.44 -10.82 21.68
CA ALA A 136 0.17 -11.12 22.31
C ALA A 136 -0.74 -11.99 21.42
N GLN A 137 -0.75 -11.77 20.10
CA GLN A 137 -1.46 -12.62 19.15
C GLN A 137 -0.91 -14.06 19.14
N VAL A 138 0.42 -14.25 19.22
CA VAL A 138 1.03 -15.59 19.37
C VAL A 138 0.52 -16.30 20.64
N GLN A 139 0.39 -15.59 21.75
CA GLN A 139 -0.16 -16.15 22.99
C GLN A 139 -1.65 -16.49 22.87
N GLN A 140 -2.44 -15.67 22.17
CA GLN A 140 -3.85 -15.95 21.90
C GLN A 140 -4.02 -17.21 21.05
N LEU A 141 -3.18 -17.40 20.02
CA LEU A 141 -3.13 -18.63 19.22
C LEU A 141 -2.79 -19.84 20.11
N GLN A 142 -1.77 -19.69 20.97
CA GLN A 142 -1.35 -20.74 21.90
C GLN A 142 -2.46 -21.16 22.88
N ASN A 143 -3.30 -20.21 23.30
CA ASN A 143 -4.42 -20.44 24.21
C ASN A 143 -5.70 -20.91 23.49
N GLY A 144 -5.73 -20.92 22.16
CA GLY A 144 -6.93 -21.21 21.36
C GLY A 144 -7.97 -20.09 21.37
N GLU A 145 -7.55 -18.85 21.63
CA GLU A 145 -8.37 -17.64 21.60
C GLU A 145 -8.35 -16.96 20.21
N LEU A 146 -7.38 -17.32 19.36
CA LEU A 146 -7.18 -16.82 18.00
C LEU A 146 -6.88 -18.00 17.08
N ASP A 147 -7.49 -18.03 15.90
CA ASP A 147 -7.38 -19.17 14.97
C ASP A 147 -6.48 -18.88 13.77
N LEU A 148 -6.42 -17.63 13.31
CA LEU A 148 -5.71 -17.20 12.12
C LEU A 148 -5.32 -15.72 12.27
N PHE A 149 -4.06 -15.38 11.96
CA PHE A 149 -3.60 -13.99 11.91
C PHE A 149 -2.37 -13.82 11.02
N GLY A 150 -2.12 -12.58 10.59
CA GLY A 150 -0.95 -12.18 9.82
C GLY A 150 -0.21 -11.08 10.58
N PRO A 151 0.71 -11.42 11.49
CA PRO A 151 1.37 -10.43 12.32
C PRO A 151 2.39 -9.63 11.50
N GLN A 152 2.80 -8.46 12.03
CA GLN A 152 4.04 -7.85 11.55
C GLN A 152 5.20 -8.83 11.78
N ALA A 153 5.77 -9.30 10.68
CA ALA A 153 6.86 -10.26 10.69
C ALA A 153 8.14 -9.66 11.29
N THR A 154 8.61 -10.28 12.37
CA THR A 154 9.85 -10.00 13.09
C THR A 154 10.46 -11.34 13.54
N THR A 155 11.77 -11.38 13.78
CA THR A 155 12.46 -12.62 14.15
C THR A 155 11.91 -13.24 15.43
N ASP A 156 11.66 -12.41 16.45
CA ASP A 156 11.11 -12.82 17.74
C ASP A 156 9.67 -13.36 17.63
N VAL A 157 8.84 -12.78 16.76
CA VAL A 157 7.49 -13.30 16.49
C VAL A 157 7.54 -14.68 15.83
N VAL A 158 8.43 -14.88 14.85
CA VAL A 158 8.58 -16.19 14.19
C VAL A 158 9.13 -17.24 15.16
N GLU A 159 10.16 -16.91 15.94
CA GLU A 159 10.70 -17.81 16.97
C GLU A 159 9.63 -18.18 18.02
N ALA A 160 8.77 -17.23 18.40
CA ALA A 160 7.67 -17.47 19.33
C ALA A 160 6.59 -18.38 18.73
N LEU A 161 6.24 -18.18 17.44
CA LEU A 161 5.29 -19.04 16.71
C LEU A 161 5.81 -20.47 16.56
N GLU A 162 7.09 -20.66 16.23
CA GLU A 162 7.72 -21.98 16.11
C GLU A 162 7.68 -22.79 17.42
N ALA A 163 7.54 -22.11 18.56
CA ALA A 163 7.39 -22.73 19.87
C ALA A 163 5.95 -23.14 20.22
N VAL A 164 4.96 -22.83 19.37
CA VAL A 164 3.55 -23.20 19.56
C VAL A 164 3.23 -24.47 18.78
N ASP A 165 3.02 -25.59 19.49
CA ASP A 165 2.84 -26.92 18.88
C ASP A 165 1.72 -26.98 17.82
N GLN A 166 0.59 -26.32 18.07
CA GLN A 166 -0.57 -26.29 17.17
C GLN A 166 -0.50 -25.22 16.07
N ALA A 167 0.52 -24.36 16.06
CA ALA A 167 0.69 -23.40 14.99
C ALA A 167 1.12 -24.10 13.69
N GLU A 168 0.56 -23.66 12.58
CA GLU A 168 1.15 -23.79 11.25
C GLU A 168 1.51 -22.37 10.78
N ILE A 169 2.68 -22.24 10.15
CA ILE A 169 3.22 -20.96 9.73
C ILE A 169 3.46 -21.02 8.22
N GLU A 170 2.77 -20.17 7.49
CA GLU A 170 3.01 -19.94 6.08
C GLU A 170 3.86 -18.67 5.94
N THR A 171 5.06 -18.83 5.41
CA THR A 171 5.97 -17.72 5.14
C THR A 171 6.01 -17.44 3.64
N GLY A 172 6.13 -16.17 3.27
CA GLY A 172 6.22 -15.76 1.88
C GLY A 172 6.74 -14.34 1.72
N VAL A 173 6.34 -13.73 0.62
CA VAL A 173 6.69 -12.36 0.27
C VAL A 173 5.42 -11.65 -0.13
N ASP A 174 5.11 -10.55 0.55
CA ASP A 174 3.98 -9.68 0.17
C ASP A 174 4.39 -8.78 -0.99
N ALA A 175 3.41 -8.28 -1.73
CA ALA A 175 3.63 -7.21 -2.71
C ALA A 175 3.78 -5.82 -2.05
N THR A 176 3.78 -5.77 -0.71
CA THR A 176 4.19 -4.62 0.08
C THR A 176 5.70 -4.52 0.14
N TYR A 177 6.26 -3.33 -0.01
CA TYR A 177 7.70 -3.11 0.02
C TYR A 177 8.09 -1.94 0.92
N GLU A 178 9.19 -2.09 1.66
CA GLU A 178 9.76 -1.01 2.47
C GLU A 178 10.56 -0.06 1.58
N HIS A 179 10.41 1.23 1.83
CA HIS A 179 11.20 2.28 1.20
C HIS A 179 11.58 3.37 2.22
N ILE A 180 12.51 4.23 1.84
CA ILE A 180 12.82 5.51 2.48
C ILE A 180 12.55 6.62 1.47
N ASP A 181 11.75 7.59 1.88
CA ASP A 181 11.30 8.72 1.07
C ASP A 181 11.93 10.02 1.56
N LEU A 182 12.36 10.88 0.62
CA LEU A 182 12.98 12.17 0.92
C LEU A 182 12.04 13.32 0.51
N VAL A 183 11.61 14.14 1.46
CA VAL A 183 10.66 15.24 1.22
C VAL A 183 11.36 16.43 0.53
N GLN A 184 10.82 16.90 -0.59
CA GLN A 184 11.46 17.85 -1.49
C GLN A 184 10.81 19.24 -1.54
N ASP A 185 9.73 19.48 -0.79
CA ASP A 185 8.95 20.72 -0.82
C ASP A 185 8.65 21.33 0.56
N ASN A 186 9.36 20.91 1.61
CA ASN A 186 9.12 21.30 3.00
C ASN A 186 10.12 22.34 3.56
N GLY A 187 11.07 22.82 2.75
CA GLY A 187 12.18 23.68 3.16
C GLY A 187 13.27 22.98 3.98
N GLY A 188 13.22 21.65 4.06
CA GLY A 188 14.18 20.78 4.73
C GLY A 188 15.42 20.48 3.89
N PRO A 189 16.29 19.57 4.36
CA PRO A 189 17.62 19.34 3.79
C PRO A 189 17.61 18.76 2.37
N PHE A 190 16.49 18.22 1.89
CA PHE A 190 16.39 17.64 0.55
C PHE A 190 15.63 18.55 -0.44
N ASP A 191 15.11 19.68 0.03
CA ASP A 191 14.42 20.69 -0.78
C ASP A 191 15.43 21.72 -1.32
N PRO A 192 15.41 22.04 -2.63
CA PRO A 192 16.17 23.16 -3.21
C PRO A 192 16.08 24.48 -2.43
N ALA A 193 14.96 24.76 -1.77
CA ALA A 193 14.75 25.95 -0.95
C ALA A 193 15.76 26.09 0.20
N ALA A 194 16.25 24.98 0.77
CA ALA A 194 17.30 25.00 1.79
C ALA A 194 18.64 25.52 1.27
N TYR A 195 18.86 25.41 -0.05
CA TYR A 195 20.07 25.85 -0.75
C TYR A 195 19.84 27.10 -1.60
N GLY A 196 18.86 27.93 -1.23
CA GLY A 196 18.55 29.17 -1.93
C GLY A 196 17.95 28.96 -3.33
N GLY A 197 17.36 27.80 -3.57
CA GLY A 197 16.80 27.37 -4.85
C GLY A 197 17.78 26.62 -5.75
N ASP A 198 18.94 26.20 -5.23
CA ASP A 198 19.91 25.40 -5.98
C ASP A 198 19.47 23.93 -6.02
N ALA A 199 18.87 23.53 -7.13
CA ALA A 199 18.38 22.18 -7.34
C ALA A 199 19.52 21.15 -7.48
N GLU A 200 20.68 21.55 -7.99
CA GLU A 200 21.83 20.66 -8.15
C GLU A 200 22.41 20.31 -6.78
N THR A 201 22.58 21.31 -5.90
CA THR A 201 23.04 21.05 -4.52
C THR A 201 22.05 20.18 -3.75
N ALA A 202 20.74 20.42 -3.87
CA ALA A 202 19.73 19.57 -3.23
C ALA A 202 19.79 18.13 -3.73
N LEU A 203 19.95 17.94 -5.05
CA LEU A 203 20.11 16.61 -5.65
C LEU A 203 21.36 15.90 -5.10
N GLN A 204 22.50 16.58 -5.02
CA GLN A 204 23.73 16.03 -4.45
C GLN A 204 23.55 15.64 -2.97
N VAL A 205 22.79 16.40 -2.19
CA VAL A 205 22.49 16.05 -0.79
C VAL A 205 21.59 14.82 -0.69
N ARG A 206 20.58 14.68 -1.57
CA ARG A 206 19.76 13.47 -1.67
C ARG A 206 20.60 12.26 -2.06
N GLN A 207 21.44 12.38 -3.09
CA GLN A 207 22.36 11.33 -3.53
C GLN A 207 23.31 10.92 -2.41
N ALA A 208 23.93 11.86 -1.70
CA ALA A 208 24.79 11.56 -0.56
C ALA A 208 24.06 10.78 0.53
N PHE A 209 22.83 11.19 0.89
CA PHE A 209 22.03 10.48 1.88
C PHE A 209 21.75 9.03 1.45
N LEU A 210 21.33 8.82 0.21
CA LEU A 210 21.03 7.49 -0.33
C LEU A 210 22.29 6.64 -0.50
N THR A 211 23.43 7.23 -0.87
CA THR A 211 24.73 6.55 -0.93
C THR A 211 25.13 5.96 0.42
N ALA A 212 24.89 6.71 1.50
CA ALA A 212 25.14 6.27 2.86
C ALA A 212 24.04 5.36 3.44
N TYR A 213 22.91 5.17 2.75
CA TYR A 213 21.79 4.38 3.27
C TYR A 213 22.08 2.87 3.16
N PRO A 214 22.18 2.13 4.28
CA PRO A 214 22.72 0.77 4.30
C PRO A 214 21.64 -0.30 4.03
N ARG A 215 21.06 -0.30 2.81
CA ARG A 215 19.95 -1.18 2.44
C ARG A 215 20.25 -2.65 2.72
N LYS A 216 21.40 -3.14 2.29
CA LYS A 216 21.82 -4.53 2.53
C LYS A 216 21.91 -4.88 4.02
N ASP A 217 22.43 -4.00 4.86
CA ASP A 217 22.56 -4.28 6.30
C ASP A 217 21.17 -4.39 6.96
N ILE A 218 20.22 -3.56 6.53
CA ILE A 218 18.81 -3.66 6.95
C ILE A 218 18.24 -5.02 6.56
N VAL A 219 18.39 -5.44 5.30
CA VAL A 219 17.87 -6.73 4.80
C VAL A 219 18.51 -7.91 5.53
N ASP A 220 19.84 -7.91 5.65
CA ASP A 220 20.58 -9.00 6.29
C ASP A 220 20.26 -9.13 7.78
N THR A 221 20.03 -8.00 8.47
CA THR A 221 19.83 -7.97 9.92
C THR A 221 18.38 -8.25 10.30
N LEU A 222 17.41 -7.66 9.59
CA LEU A 222 16.01 -7.68 10.01
C LEU A 222 15.15 -8.69 9.24
N ILE A 223 15.49 -8.96 7.97
CA ILE A 223 14.61 -9.71 7.07
C ILE A 223 15.12 -11.12 6.81
N LYS A 224 16.42 -11.31 6.55
CA LYS A 224 17.00 -12.64 6.32
C LYS A 224 16.80 -13.66 7.44
N PRO A 225 16.75 -13.28 8.73
CA PRO A 225 16.40 -14.22 9.78
C PRO A 225 14.98 -14.80 9.64
N ILE A 226 14.07 -14.11 8.93
CA ILE A 226 12.69 -14.51 8.69
C ILE A 226 12.56 -15.19 7.32
N ASN A 227 13.12 -14.56 6.28
CA ASN A 227 13.15 -15.06 4.91
C ASN A 227 14.60 -15.08 4.39
N PRO A 228 15.28 -16.25 4.43
CA PRO A 228 16.68 -16.38 4.01
C PRO A 228 16.97 -15.96 2.57
N ASP A 229 15.95 -16.01 1.70
CA ASP A 229 16.04 -15.65 0.29
C ASP A 229 15.72 -14.17 0.03
N ALA A 230 15.55 -13.35 1.08
CA ALA A 230 15.31 -11.93 0.94
C ALA A 230 16.51 -11.21 0.30
N GLU A 231 16.19 -10.35 -0.66
CA GLU A 231 17.14 -9.52 -1.40
C GLU A 231 16.78 -8.04 -1.29
N VAL A 232 17.75 -7.17 -1.61
CA VAL A 232 17.48 -5.74 -1.74
C VAL A 232 16.57 -5.52 -2.95
N ARG A 233 15.48 -4.77 -2.74
CA ARG A 233 14.60 -4.34 -3.84
C ARG A 233 15.25 -3.19 -4.61
N ASN A 234 15.12 -3.21 -5.94
CA ASN A 234 15.75 -2.21 -6.83
C ASN A 234 14.79 -1.62 -7.87
N SER A 235 13.48 -1.62 -7.60
CA SER A 235 12.51 -0.92 -8.45
C SER A 235 11.42 -0.23 -7.62
N PHE A 236 11.11 1.02 -7.93
CA PHE A 236 9.96 1.75 -7.42
C PHE A 236 8.64 1.28 -8.02
N LEU A 237 8.64 0.91 -9.30
CA LEU A 237 7.43 0.68 -10.09
C LEU A 237 6.98 -0.78 -10.09
N VAL A 238 7.93 -1.71 -10.23
CA VAL A 238 7.61 -3.10 -10.58
C VAL A 238 7.96 -4.03 -9.42
N THR A 239 7.03 -4.91 -9.07
CA THR A 239 7.22 -5.87 -7.98
C THR A 239 8.13 -7.04 -8.39
N PRO A 240 9.09 -7.47 -7.54
CA PRO A 240 9.91 -8.65 -7.79
C PRO A 240 9.09 -9.87 -8.23
N GLY A 241 9.52 -10.51 -9.32
CA GLY A 241 8.83 -11.65 -9.94
C GLY A 241 7.80 -11.29 -11.00
N ALA A 242 7.46 -10.01 -11.17
CA ALA A 242 6.69 -9.57 -12.33
C ALA A 242 7.53 -9.67 -13.62
N PRO A 243 6.92 -9.90 -14.80
CA PRO A 243 7.66 -10.11 -16.05
C PRO A 243 8.67 -9.01 -16.42
N ALA A 244 8.34 -7.75 -16.14
CA ALA A 244 9.18 -6.58 -16.47
C ALA A 244 10.21 -6.22 -15.37
N TYR A 245 10.23 -6.92 -14.23
CA TYR A 245 11.00 -6.50 -13.06
C TYR A 245 12.51 -6.36 -13.35
N ASP A 246 13.10 -7.38 -13.99
CA ASP A 246 14.54 -7.39 -14.24
C ASP A 246 14.96 -6.25 -15.19
N ALA A 247 14.19 -6.02 -16.26
CA ALA A 247 14.48 -4.97 -17.24
C ALA A 247 14.32 -3.57 -16.63
N VAL A 248 13.21 -3.31 -15.93
CA VAL A 248 12.95 -2.02 -15.28
C VAL A 248 13.98 -1.74 -14.17
N SER A 249 14.30 -2.73 -13.33
CA SER A 249 15.31 -2.56 -12.28
C SER A 249 16.71 -2.31 -12.85
N GLU A 250 17.09 -2.99 -13.95
CA GLU A 250 18.38 -2.78 -14.63
C GLU A 250 18.45 -1.38 -15.26
N ALA A 251 17.38 -0.91 -15.90
CA ALA A 251 17.30 0.42 -16.48
C ALA A 251 17.37 1.52 -15.40
N GLY A 252 16.70 1.31 -14.27
CA GLY A 252 16.74 2.20 -13.11
C GLY A 252 18.13 2.33 -12.50
N GLY A 253 18.88 1.22 -12.39
CA GLY A 253 20.25 1.23 -11.88
C GLY A 253 20.38 1.67 -10.41
N MET A 254 19.33 1.45 -9.59
CA MET A 254 19.28 1.92 -8.20
C MET A 254 20.43 1.37 -7.33
N GLN A 255 20.85 0.12 -7.58
CA GLN A 255 21.97 -0.49 -6.88
C GLN A 255 23.30 0.20 -7.24
N GLU A 256 23.51 0.50 -8.52
CA GLU A 256 24.69 1.17 -9.04
C GLU A 256 24.75 2.64 -8.59
N ALA A 257 23.61 3.32 -8.53
CA ALA A 257 23.49 4.72 -8.15
C ALA A 257 23.77 4.94 -6.66
N TYR A 258 23.18 4.13 -5.78
CA TYR A 258 23.22 4.36 -4.33
C TYR A 258 24.12 3.38 -3.58
N GLY A 259 24.37 2.18 -4.10
CA GLY A 259 25.12 1.17 -3.35
C GLY A 259 24.43 0.75 -2.04
N ASP A 260 25.25 0.41 -1.04
CA ASP A 260 24.82 -0.17 0.25
C ASP A 260 25.58 0.45 1.44
N GLY A 261 25.46 1.77 1.64
CA GLY A 261 25.94 2.40 2.87
C GLY A 261 27.39 2.90 2.85
N ASP A 262 27.84 3.50 1.75
CA ASP A 262 29.19 4.07 1.66
C ASP A 262 29.25 5.50 2.23
N ALA A 263 29.50 5.59 3.55
CA ALA A 263 29.58 6.86 4.25
C ALA A 263 30.74 7.77 3.76
N GLU A 264 31.86 7.20 3.30
CA GLU A 264 33.00 7.98 2.82
C GLU A 264 32.67 8.62 1.46
N ALA A 265 32.05 7.86 0.55
CA ALA A 265 31.58 8.39 -0.73
C ALA A 265 30.50 9.47 -0.53
N ALA A 266 29.55 9.24 0.38
CA ALA A 266 28.52 10.23 0.70
C ALA A 266 29.12 11.54 1.24
N ALA A 267 30.07 11.47 2.17
CA ALA A 267 30.75 12.65 2.69
C ALA A 267 31.51 13.40 1.58
N GLN A 268 32.12 12.68 0.64
CA GLN A 268 32.78 13.29 -0.52
C GLN A 268 31.80 14.01 -1.45
N ILE A 269 30.59 13.46 -1.66
CA ILE A 269 29.53 14.13 -2.44
C ILE A 269 29.14 15.45 -1.77
N LEU A 270 28.96 15.47 -0.44
CA LEU A 270 28.64 16.69 0.31
C LEU A 270 29.77 17.74 0.24
N ASP A 271 31.03 17.29 0.36
CA ASP A 271 32.21 18.16 0.23
C ASP A 271 32.29 18.79 -1.17
N ASP A 272 32.02 18.02 -2.23
CA ASP A 272 32.04 18.50 -3.62
C ASP A 272 30.85 19.45 -3.91
N ALA A 273 29.71 19.23 -3.26
CA ALA A 273 28.55 20.12 -3.27
C ALA A 273 28.79 21.42 -2.45
N GLY A 274 29.83 21.45 -1.62
CA GLY A 274 30.15 22.58 -0.75
C GLY A 274 29.18 22.75 0.43
N VAL A 275 28.54 21.66 0.87
CA VAL A 275 27.61 21.65 2.00
C VAL A 275 28.37 21.34 3.28
N GLU A 276 28.36 22.26 4.24
CA GLU A 276 29.14 22.14 5.49
C GLU A 276 28.31 21.64 6.68
N GLY A 277 28.95 20.83 7.54
CA GLY A 277 28.44 20.45 8.85
C GLY A 277 27.57 19.18 8.84
N PRO A 278 27.11 18.72 10.02
CA PRO A 278 26.09 17.69 10.04
C PRO A 278 24.76 18.29 9.56
N ILE A 279 24.16 17.65 8.56
CA ILE A 279 22.83 18.00 8.03
C ILE A 279 21.79 17.35 8.94
N ASP A 280 20.98 18.15 9.63
CA ASP A 280 19.89 17.64 10.46
C ASP A 280 18.78 17.07 9.56
N VAL A 281 18.38 15.81 9.81
CA VAL A 281 17.30 15.13 9.08
C VAL A 281 16.30 14.58 10.09
N ARG A 282 15.07 15.12 10.10
CA ARG A 282 13.96 14.58 10.90
C ARG A 282 13.37 13.37 10.20
N VAL A 283 13.51 12.20 10.80
CA VAL A 283 12.99 10.94 10.27
C VAL A 283 11.70 10.61 11.00
N LEU A 284 10.58 10.61 10.29
CA LEU A 284 9.28 10.25 10.84
C LEU A 284 9.19 8.72 11.02
N ILE A 285 8.86 8.29 12.24
CA ILE A 285 8.82 6.87 12.64
C ILE A 285 7.51 6.61 13.40
N PRO A 286 6.78 5.51 13.11
CA PRO A 286 5.62 5.13 13.91
C PRO A 286 6.08 4.73 15.32
N ALA A 287 5.41 5.24 16.36
CA ALA A 287 5.82 5.05 17.75
C ALA A 287 5.79 3.58 18.21
N ASP A 288 4.98 2.76 17.57
CA ASP A 288 4.66 1.36 17.88
C ASP A 288 5.22 0.35 16.87
N ASN A 289 6.00 0.81 15.89
CA ASN A 289 6.59 -0.08 14.89
C ASN A 289 8.03 -0.48 15.25
N GLN A 290 8.20 -1.69 15.77
CA GLN A 290 9.53 -2.19 16.18
C GLN A 290 10.49 -2.32 14.99
N ARG A 291 10.04 -2.88 13.86
CA ARG A 291 10.90 -3.07 12.67
C ARG A 291 11.47 -1.75 12.16
N ARG A 292 10.67 -0.69 12.08
CA ARG A 292 11.14 0.65 11.67
C ARG A 292 12.00 1.33 12.73
N SER A 293 11.75 1.04 14.01
CA SER A 293 12.63 1.48 15.09
C SER A 293 14.03 0.87 14.94
N ASP A 294 14.11 -0.43 14.65
CA ASP A 294 15.38 -1.14 14.46
C ASP A 294 16.08 -0.69 13.17
N GLN A 295 15.33 -0.40 12.09
CA GLN A 295 15.88 0.22 10.89
C GLN A 295 16.58 1.54 11.19
N PHE A 296 15.94 2.44 11.94
CA PHE A 296 16.55 3.72 12.31
C PHE A 296 17.85 3.52 13.09
N ASP A 297 17.88 2.57 14.02
CA ASP A 297 19.07 2.28 14.84
C ASP A 297 20.23 1.68 14.02
N ILE A 298 19.93 0.95 12.92
CA ILE A 298 20.93 0.48 11.94
C ILE A 298 21.48 1.65 11.11
N VAL A 299 20.59 2.52 10.63
CA VAL A 299 20.91 3.60 9.68
C VAL A 299 21.66 4.76 10.35
N GLN A 300 21.21 5.18 11.53
CA GLN A 300 21.72 6.38 12.23
C GLN A 300 23.25 6.47 12.32
N PRO A 301 23.99 5.44 12.80
CA PRO A 301 25.45 5.56 12.94
C PRO A 301 26.16 5.74 11.60
N ILE A 302 25.69 5.10 10.53
CA ILE A 302 26.31 5.16 9.20
C ILE A 302 26.07 6.55 8.59
N LEU A 303 24.85 7.06 8.69
CA LEU A 303 24.51 8.41 8.22
C LEU A 303 25.24 9.50 9.03
N ALA A 304 25.50 9.27 10.32
CA ALA A 304 26.31 10.18 11.13
C ALA A 304 27.76 10.27 10.63
N GLU A 305 28.35 9.16 10.17
CA GLU A 305 29.69 9.15 9.56
C GLU A 305 29.70 9.87 8.20
N ALA A 306 28.60 9.81 7.46
CA ALA A 306 28.41 10.48 6.17
C ALA A 306 28.16 11.98 6.27
N GLY A 307 27.92 12.53 7.47
CA GLY A 307 27.64 13.95 7.67
C GLY A 307 26.15 14.29 7.85
N PHE A 308 25.30 13.31 8.21
CA PHE A 308 23.89 13.54 8.52
C PHE A 308 23.59 13.26 10.00
N ASN A 309 22.92 14.19 10.68
CA ASN A 309 22.42 13.98 12.03
C ASN A 309 20.94 13.58 11.98
N LEU A 310 20.65 12.29 12.11
CA LEU A 310 19.27 11.79 12.10
C LEU A 310 18.57 12.05 13.44
N ILE A 311 17.43 12.73 13.37
CA ILE A 311 16.56 13.06 14.49
C ILE A 311 15.33 12.16 14.39
N ALA A 312 15.20 11.19 15.31
CA ALA A 312 14.02 10.33 15.38
C ALA A 312 12.78 11.14 15.80
N ASP A 313 11.80 11.24 14.92
CA ASP A 313 10.50 11.85 15.16
C ASP A 313 9.44 10.75 15.31
N ARG A 314 9.28 10.26 16.53
CA ARG A 314 8.40 9.12 16.84
C ARG A 314 7.00 9.63 17.17
N ARG A 315 6.00 9.27 16.36
CA ARG A 315 4.62 9.76 16.49
C ARG A 315 3.61 8.62 16.54
N GLY A 316 2.59 8.77 17.40
CA GLY A 316 1.42 7.89 17.41
C GLY A 316 0.41 8.24 16.32
N THR A 317 0.40 9.49 15.86
CA THR A 317 -0.39 10.02 14.74
C THR A 317 0.29 9.78 13.39
N TRP A 318 1.27 8.89 13.33
CA TRP A 318 2.19 8.72 12.20
C TRP A 318 1.48 8.66 10.83
N GLY A 319 0.39 7.89 10.71
CA GLY A 319 -0.36 7.76 9.46
C GLY A 319 -1.12 9.03 9.05
N GLU A 320 -1.62 9.81 10.02
CA GLU A 320 -2.31 11.09 9.79
C GLU A 320 -1.33 12.20 9.40
N ASP A 321 -0.08 12.10 9.87
CA ASP A 321 0.96 13.10 9.65
C ASP A 321 1.69 12.93 8.31
N LEU A 322 1.44 11.84 7.57
CA LEU A 322 2.06 11.62 6.27
C LEU A 322 1.68 12.73 5.27
N GLY A 323 2.69 13.28 4.59
CA GLY A 323 2.52 14.36 3.61
C GLY A 323 2.27 15.75 4.23
N ASP A 324 2.38 15.92 5.55
CA ASP A 324 2.14 17.21 6.22
C ASP A 324 3.33 18.21 6.13
N GLY A 325 4.48 17.74 5.62
CA GLY A 325 5.71 18.52 5.46
C GLY A 325 6.48 18.79 6.77
N THR A 326 6.15 18.13 7.88
CA THR A 326 6.76 18.38 9.20
C THR A 326 7.98 17.50 9.50
N TYR A 327 8.34 16.59 8.59
CA TYR A 327 9.51 15.72 8.63
C TYR A 327 10.29 15.81 7.32
N ASP A 328 11.53 15.34 7.30
CA ASP A 328 12.44 15.45 6.15
C ASP A 328 12.60 14.12 5.40
N ALA A 329 12.48 13.01 6.13
CA ALA A 329 12.45 11.67 5.55
C ALA A 329 11.46 10.77 6.30
N VAL A 330 10.93 9.75 5.62
CA VAL A 330 10.01 8.78 6.22
C VAL A 330 10.18 7.41 5.59
N SER A 331 10.11 6.36 6.40
CA SER A 331 10.04 4.98 5.90
C SER A 331 8.66 4.40 6.10
N PHE A 332 8.09 3.86 5.03
CA PHE A 332 6.86 3.10 5.09
C PHE A 332 6.74 2.03 4.00
N GLY A 333 5.55 1.42 3.94
CA GLY A 333 5.24 0.35 3.01
C GLY A 333 4.26 0.84 1.94
N TRP A 334 4.71 0.89 0.69
CA TRP A 334 3.78 0.91 -0.44
C TRP A 334 3.38 -0.51 -0.78
N GLN A 335 2.13 -0.68 -1.22
CA GLN A 335 1.59 -1.98 -1.55
C GLN A 335 1.08 -1.99 -2.99
N SER A 336 1.58 -2.95 -3.77
CA SER A 336 0.93 -3.35 -5.01
C SER A 336 -0.27 -4.26 -4.72
N THR A 337 -1.42 -3.92 -5.25
CA THR A 337 -2.69 -4.66 -5.16
C THR A 337 -3.23 -5.06 -6.53
N SER A 338 -2.61 -4.57 -7.60
CA SER A 338 -3.00 -4.80 -8.98
C SER A 338 -1.80 -5.17 -9.85
N THR A 339 -2.08 -5.67 -11.04
CA THR A 339 -1.09 -5.84 -12.12
C THR A 339 -1.13 -4.68 -13.12
N ALA A 340 -1.85 -3.61 -12.78
CA ALA A 340 -1.95 -2.40 -13.59
C ALA A 340 -0.57 -1.75 -13.80
N VAL A 341 -0.25 -1.39 -15.04
CA VAL A 341 1.03 -0.73 -15.35
C VAL A 341 1.08 0.70 -14.85
N THR A 342 -0.08 1.34 -14.67
CA THR A 342 -0.21 2.70 -14.10
C THR A 342 -0.48 2.72 -12.60
N GLU A 343 -0.41 1.58 -11.89
CA GLU A 343 -0.74 1.49 -10.45
C GLU A 343 -0.01 2.55 -9.60
N SER A 344 1.28 2.76 -9.88
CA SER A 344 2.13 3.68 -9.13
C SER A 344 2.03 5.15 -9.57
N GLN A 345 1.21 5.47 -10.58
CA GLN A 345 1.10 6.82 -11.13
C GLN A 345 0.78 7.85 -10.04
N ALA A 346 -0.19 7.56 -9.17
CA ALA A 346 -0.62 8.47 -8.11
C ALA A 346 0.50 8.82 -7.10
N THR A 347 1.57 8.02 -7.02
CA THR A 347 2.71 8.23 -6.14
C THR A 347 3.74 9.18 -6.76
N TYR A 348 3.95 9.10 -8.09
CA TYR A 348 5.10 9.73 -8.75
C TYR A 348 4.75 10.90 -9.67
N VAL A 349 3.47 11.11 -10.02
CA VAL A 349 3.07 12.30 -10.78
C VAL A 349 2.95 13.54 -9.89
N THR A 350 3.20 14.70 -10.49
CA THR A 350 3.05 16.00 -9.83
C THR A 350 1.62 16.18 -9.30
N GLY A 351 1.48 16.38 -7.99
CA GLY A 351 0.18 16.56 -7.34
C GLY A 351 -0.69 15.30 -7.24
N GLY A 352 -0.11 14.12 -7.48
CA GLY A 352 -0.76 12.84 -7.23
C GLY A 352 -1.15 12.67 -5.76
N LEU A 353 -2.24 11.95 -5.50
CA LEU A 353 -2.78 11.78 -4.14
C LEU A 353 -1.78 11.11 -3.17
N ASN A 354 -0.95 10.21 -3.69
CA ASN A 354 0.05 9.46 -2.94
C ASN A 354 1.44 10.08 -3.04
N ASN A 355 1.58 11.24 -3.67
CA ASN A 355 2.84 11.97 -3.73
C ASN A 355 3.02 12.76 -2.42
N LEU A 356 3.57 12.07 -1.42
CA LEU A 356 3.73 12.58 -0.04
C LEU A 356 5.06 13.31 0.19
N ILE A 357 5.88 13.42 -0.86
CA ILE A 357 7.24 14.00 -0.81
C ILE A 357 7.37 15.29 -1.63
N GLY A 358 6.31 15.72 -2.30
CA GLY A 358 6.35 16.92 -3.14
C GLY A 358 7.20 16.77 -4.40
N TYR A 359 7.41 15.54 -4.88
CA TYR A 359 8.17 15.29 -6.10
C TYR A 359 7.46 15.86 -7.32
N SER A 360 8.22 16.42 -8.27
CA SER A 360 7.65 16.96 -9.50
C SER A 360 8.69 16.90 -10.61
N ASN A 361 8.39 16.10 -11.64
CA ASN A 361 9.18 16.03 -12.86
C ASN A 361 8.21 15.94 -14.06
N PRO A 362 8.17 16.95 -14.93
CA PRO A 362 7.23 16.98 -16.06
C PRO A 362 7.49 15.87 -17.08
N GLU A 363 8.70 15.34 -17.18
CA GLU A 363 9.01 14.21 -18.07
C GLU A 363 8.40 12.91 -17.53
N VAL A 364 8.47 12.69 -16.22
CA VAL A 364 7.76 11.58 -15.57
C VAL A 364 6.26 11.71 -15.71
N ASP A 365 5.71 12.92 -15.56
CA ASP A 365 4.28 13.18 -15.78
C ASP A 365 3.86 12.81 -17.22
N GLU A 366 4.62 13.25 -18.23
CA GLU A 366 4.36 12.94 -19.64
C GLU A 366 4.48 11.43 -19.94
N LEU A 367 5.45 10.73 -19.34
CA LEU A 367 5.64 9.29 -19.51
C LEU A 367 4.50 8.49 -18.88
N PHE A 368 3.97 8.90 -17.73
CA PHE A 368 2.78 8.24 -17.16
C PHE A 368 1.52 8.48 -18.00
N ASP A 369 1.35 9.68 -18.57
CA ASP A 369 0.27 9.97 -19.52
C ASP A 369 0.38 9.09 -20.77
N GLU A 370 1.59 8.87 -21.29
CA GLU A 370 1.86 7.96 -22.41
C GLU A 370 1.59 6.50 -22.02
N LEU A 371 2.07 6.06 -20.85
CA LEU A 371 1.87 4.70 -20.33
C LEU A 371 0.38 4.37 -20.22
N ALA A 372 -0.42 5.33 -19.73
CA ALA A 372 -1.85 5.16 -19.54
C ALA A 372 -2.62 4.85 -20.83
N VAL A 373 -2.11 5.27 -22.00
CA VAL A 373 -2.74 5.03 -23.31
C VAL A 373 -1.99 4.02 -24.18
N THR A 374 -0.93 3.40 -23.66
CA THR A 374 -0.13 2.41 -24.37
C THR A 374 -0.66 1.00 -24.13
N SER A 375 -0.90 0.23 -25.20
CA SER A 375 -1.48 -1.11 -25.13
C SER A 375 -0.49 -2.26 -25.35
N GLU A 376 0.64 -1.99 -26.00
CA GLU A 376 1.64 -3.03 -26.31
C GLU A 376 2.58 -3.21 -25.12
N ALA A 377 2.62 -4.43 -24.57
CA ALA A 377 3.38 -4.73 -23.34
C ALA A 377 4.87 -4.35 -23.42
N SER A 378 5.51 -4.52 -24.59
CA SER A 378 6.92 -4.12 -24.75
C SER A 378 7.13 -2.61 -24.77
N GLU A 379 6.14 -1.85 -25.25
CA GLU A 379 6.20 -0.38 -25.21
C GLU A 379 5.93 0.13 -23.78
N GLN A 380 4.99 -0.50 -23.07
CA GLN A 380 4.76 -0.25 -21.64
C GLN A 380 6.03 -0.49 -20.81
N GLU A 381 6.72 -1.61 -21.05
CA GLU A 381 8.00 -1.94 -20.38
C GLU A 381 9.06 -0.86 -20.63
N SER A 382 9.25 -0.42 -21.88
CA SER A 382 10.21 0.65 -22.20
C SER A 382 9.86 1.98 -21.53
N ILE A 383 8.57 2.35 -21.45
CA ILE A 383 8.16 3.56 -20.74
C ILE A 383 8.43 3.43 -19.22
N GLN A 384 8.17 2.26 -18.63
CA GLN A 384 8.47 2.00 -17.23
C GLN A 384 9.98 2.04 -16.94
N GLU A 385 10.83 1.55 -17.85
CA GLU A 385 12.29 1.67 -17.76
C GLU A 385 12.72 3.14 -17.69
N GLU A 386 12.15 4.01 -18.55
CA GLU A 386 12.45 5.44 -18.57
C GLU A 386 11.98 6.15 -17.30
N ILE A 387 10.77 5.85 -16.81
CA ILE A 387 10.26 6.40 -15.55
C ILE A 387 11.16 5.97 -14.38
N GLU A 388 11.48 4.69 -14.27
CA GLU A 388 12.32 4.18 -13.18
C GLU A 388 13.70 4.84 -13.17
N ALA A 389 14.33 5.00 -14.34
CA ALA A 389 15.62 5.68 -14.48
C ALA A 389 15.56 7.14 -13.99
N LEU A 390 14.51 7.88 -14.34
CA LEU A 390 14.32 9.27 -13.88
C LEU A 390 14.09 9.35 -12.37
N LEU A 391 13.28 8.46 -11.79
CA LEU A 391 13.04 8.44 -10.34
C LEU A 391 14.33 8.15 -9.54
N VAL A 392 15.19 7.28 -10.07
CA VAL A 392 16.52 7.02 -9.49
C VAL A 392 17.47 8.20 -9.72
N GLU A 393 17.49 8.80 -10.90
CA GLU A 393 18.32 9.98 -11.19
C GLU A 393 17.98 11.16 -10.27
N ASP A 394 16.68 11.39 -10.01
CA ASP A 394 16.19 12.49 -9.18
C ASP A 394 16.39 12.27 -7.67
N ALA A 395 16.85 11.08 -7.27
CA ALA A 395 17.17 10.70 -5.90
C ALA A 395 15.99 10.92 -4.92
N ILE A 396 14.78 10.51 -5.32
CA ILE A 396 13.56 10.75 -4.54
C ILE A 396 13.48 9.98 -3.22
N GLY A 397 14.30 8.94 -3.10
CA GLY A 397 14.24 7.94 -2.05
C GLY A 397 14.93 6.65 -2.49
N SER A 398 14.71 5.56 -1.77
CA SER A 398 15.14 4.24 -2.22
C SER A 398 14.26 3.14 -1.66
N THR A 399 14.02 2.10 -2.47
CA THR A 399 13.41 0.86 -2.00
C THR A 399 14.43 0.01 -1.23
N VAL A 400 13.94 -0.79 -0.28
CA VAL A 400 14.81 -1.58 0.62
C VAL A 400 14.54 -3.08 0.46
N PHE A 401 13.31 -3.55 0.72
CA PHE A 401 12.95 -4.97 0.65
C PHE A 401 11.47 -5.18 0.41
N GLN A 402 11.09 -6.36 -0.10
CA GLN A 402 9.71 -6.84 0.02
C GLN A 402 9.43 -7.29 1.45
N PHE A 403 8.26 -6.93 1.98
CA PHE A 403 7.87 -7.38 3.31
C PHE A 403 7.85 -8.91 3.36
N PRO A 404 8.50 -9.52 4.36
CA PRO A 404 8.31 -10.94 4.62
C PRO A 404 6.87 -11.16 5.07
N ALA A 405 6.15 -12.01 4.36
CA ALA A 405 4.80 -12.41 4.73
C ALA A 405 4.89 -13.51 5.80
N VAL A 406 4.14 -13.36 6.88
CA VAL A 406 3.91 -14.41 7.88
C VAL A 406 2.41 -14.51 8.09
N VAL A 407 1.86 -15.67 7.81
CA VAL A 407 0.48 -16.03 8.17
C VAL A 407 0.56 -17.23 9.09
N ALA A 408 -0.03 -17.13 10.27
CA ALA A 408 -0.04 -18.20 11.26
C ALA A 408 -1.47 -18.60 11.59
N TYR A 409 -1.69 -19.91 11.72
CA TYR A 409 -3.01 -20.43 12.06
C TYR A 409 -2.95 -21.69 12.92
N ASN A 410 -4.02 -21.93 13.66
CA ASN A 410 -4.17 -23.13 14.48
C ASN A 410 -4.60 -24.28 13.58
N LYS A 411 -3.67 -25.18 13.26
CA LYS A 411 -3.92 -26.30 12.32
C LYS A 411 -4.88 -27.36 12.84
N GLU A 412 -5.23 -27.30 14.13
CA GLU A 412 -6.27 -28.15 14.70
C GLU A 412 -7.69 -27.60 14.45
N VAL A 413 -7.81 -26.31 14.09
CA VAL A 413 -9.09 -25.62 13.89
C VAL A 413 -9.31 -25.25 12.44
N ILE A 414 -8.32 -24.63 11.79
CA ILE A 414 -8.42 -24.17 10.41
C ILE A 414 -7.33 -24.77 9.52
N GLY A 415 -7.65 -25.02 8.25
CA GLY A 415 -6.72 -25.53 7.25
C GLY A 415 -6.96 -24.94 5.87
N ASN A 416 -6.07 -25.24 4.92
CA ASN A 416 -6.07 -24.70 3.55
C ASN A 416 -6.04 -23.16 3.50
N VAL A 417 -5.39 -22.53 4.48
CA VAL A 417 -5.10 -21.10 4.45
C VAL A 417 -4.05 -20.86 3.36
N THR A 418 -4.29 -19.87 2.49
CA THR A 418 -3.37 -19.52 1.41
C THR A 418 -3.15 -18.02 1.40
N ALA A 419 -1.92 -17.57 1.27
CA ALA A 419 -1.60 -16.17 1.02
C ALA A 419 -1.61 -15.87 -0.50
N ALA A 420 -1.90 -14.61 -0.84
CA ALA A 420 -1.70 -14.09 -2.19
C ALA A 420 -0.93 -12.77 -2.09
N PRO A 421 0.24 -12.62 -2.76
CA PRO A 421 1.09 -11.44 -2.58
C PRO A 421 0.41 -10.09 -2.84
N LEU A 422 -0.50 -10.03 -3.82
CA LEU A 422 -1.26 -8.81 -4.17
C LEU A 422 -2.51 -8.59 -3.30
N ASN A 423 -2.82 -9.49 -2.37
CA ASN A 423 -3.92 -9.31 -1.43
C ASN A 423 -3.36 -8.96 -0.04
N PRO A 424 -3.59 -7.73 0.47
CA PRO A 424 -3.05 -7.29 1.76
C PRO A 424 -3.51 -8.09 2.97
N THR A 425 -4.54 -8.92 2.79
CA THR A 425 -5.31 -9.47 3.90
C THR A 425 -5.08 -10.96 4.01
N ILE A 426 -5.24 -11.45 5.23
CA ILE A 426 -5.27 -12.89 5.53
C ILE A 426 -6.48 -13.61 4.93
N PHE A 427 -7.48 -12.88 4.38
CA PHE A 427 -8.76 -13.44 3.92
C PHE A 427 -8.70 -14.02 2.51
N TYR A 428 -7.58 -13.90 1.80
CA TYR A 428 -7.47 -14.53 0.49
C TYR A 428 -7.67 -16.06 0.59
N GLY A 429 -8.45 -16.61 -0.33
CA GLY A 429 -8.73 -18.05 -0.35
C GLY A 429 -9.73 -18.51 0.71
N TYR A 430 -10.50 -17.59 1.34
CA TYR A 430 -11.54 -17.94 2.33
C TYR A 430 -12.51 -19.02 1.87
N TRP A 431 -12.70 -19.20 0.56
CA TRP A 431 -13.61 -20.20 -0.02
C TRP A 431 -13.01 -21.61 -0.02
N ASN A 432 -11.72 -21.74 0.27
CA ASN A 432 -11.00 -23.01 0.35
C ASN A 432 -10.72 -23.45 1.80
N TRP A 433 -10.91 -22.55 2.77
CA TRP A 433 -10.62 -22.83 4.17
C TRP A 433 -11.44 -24.03 4.65
N THR A 434 -10.81 -24.87 5.46
CA THR A 434 -11.50 -25.95 6.16
C THR A 434 -11.57 -25.60 7.63
N GLY A 435 -12.77 -25.63 8.21
CA GLY A 435 -12.98 -25.44 9.65
C GLY A 435 -13.00 -26.74 10.44
N PRO A 436 -13.23 -26.67 11.75
CA PRO A 436 -13.41 -27.86 12.58
C PRO A 436 -14.64 -28.65 12.09
N GLU A 437 -14.57 -29.98 12.10
CA GLU A 437 -15.73 -30.82 11.75
C GLU A 437 -16.92 -30.45 12.65
N GLU A 438 -18.09 -30.12 12.08
CA GLU A 438 -19.32 -29.93 12.85
C GLU A 438 -19.68 -31.25 13.55
N GLU A 439 -19.65 -31.27 14.90
CA GLU A 439 -20.13 -32.41 15.71
C GLU A 439 -21.66 -32.59 15.69
#